data_AF-A0A519SEX9-F1
#
_entry.id   AF-A0A519SEX9-F1
#
_cell.length_a   1.000
_cell.length_b   1.000
_cell.length_c   1.000
_cell.angle_alpha   90.00
_cell.angle_beta   90.00
_cell.angle_gamma   90.00
#
_symmetry.space_group_name_H-M   'P 1'
#
loop_
_entity.id
_entity.type
_entity.pdbx_description
1 polymer ?
#
loop_
_entity_poly.entity_id
_entity_poly.type
_entity_poly.pdbx_seq_one_letter_code
_entity_poly.pdbx_strand_id
1 'polypeptide(L)'
;MNNLAKDYKDIKDKRDEKRRIIDYDYANKLKALEQEAVDVESKIKVLGLKNDIKNEEDLHEQYQSELSEAEQELKPFLTELGANNQDPFTVHLHDKIYLDTWLDDEGVIRNRTYHRMS
;
A
#
# COMPACT_ATOMS: atom_id res chain seq x y z
N MET A 1 -16.14 -2.77 -13.22
CA MET A 1 -16.57 -2.11 -11.96
C MET A 1 -16.15 -2.89 -10.71
N ASN A 2 -16.52 -4.17 -10.51
CA ASN A 2 -16.04 -4.97 -9.36
C ASN A 2 -14.51 -5.08 -9.23
N ASN A 3 -13.75 -4.85 -10.30
CA ASN A 3 -12.29 -4.87 -10.26
C ASN A 3 -11.68 -3.60 -9.66
N LEU A 4 -12.31 -2.42 -9.81
CA LEU A 4 -11.70 -1.14 -9.38
C LEU A 4 -11.41 -1.09 -7.88
N ALA A 5 -12.36 -1.54 -7.05
CA ALA A 5 -12.15 -1.60 -5.60
C ALA A 5 -11.09 -2.62 -5.19
N LYS A 6 -10.96 -3.73 -5.94
CA LYS A 6 -9.91 -4.74 -5.72
C LYS A 6 -8.54 -4.19 -6.12
N ASP A 7 -8.45 -3.63 -7.31
CA ASP A 7 -7.22 -3.06 -7.87
C ASP A 7 -6.69 -1.93 -6.96
N TYR A 8 -7.57 -1.02 -6.51
CA TYR A 8 -7.23 0.01 -5.54
C TYR A 8 -6.63 -0.57 -4.26
N LYS A 9 -7.28 -1.58 -3.67
CA LYS A 9 -6.81 -2.23 -2.45
C LYS A 9 -5.44 -2.89 -2.67
N ASP A 10 -5.26 -3.62 -3.76
CA ASP A 10 -4.03 -4.33 -4.05
C ASP A 10 -2.85 -3.38 -4.27
N ILE A 11 -3.07 -2.27 -4.97
CA ILE A 11 -2.04 -1.22 -5.15
C ILE A 11 -1.72 -0.56 -3.81
N LYS A 12 -2.75 -0.24 -3.00
CA LYS A 12 -2.57 0.36 -1.68
C LYS A 12 -1.73 -0.55 -0.78
N ASP A 13 -2.03 -1.84 -0.74
CA ASP A 13 -1.29 -2.81 0.08
C ASP A 13 0.17 -2.94 -0.39
N LYS A 14 0.43 -2.94 -1.71
CA LYS A 14 1.80 -2.92 -2.25
C LYS A 14 2.55 -1.66 -1.81
N ARG A 15 1.92 -0.49 -1.89
CA ARG A 15 2.51 0.78 -1.46
C ARG A 15 2.84 0.77 0.03
N ASP A 16 1.88 0.35 0.86
CA ASP A 16 2.04 0.25 2.31
C ASP A 16 3.18 -0.72 2.67
N GLU A 17 3.29 -1.85 1.98
CA GLU A 17 4.37 -2.82 2.18
C GLU A 17 5.74 -2.24 1.81
N LYS A 18 5.85 -1.49 0.70
CA LYS A 18 7.12 -0.81 0.36
C LYS A 18 7.56 0.14 1.46
N ARG A 19 6.65 0.96 1.99
CA ARG A 19 6.96 1.86 3.09
C ARG A 19 7.42 1.10 4.34
N ARG A 20 6.73 0.00 4.69
CA ARG A 20 7.10 -0.88 5.82
C ARG A 20 8.51 -1.44 5.64
N ILE A 21 8.82 -1.99 4.48
CA ILE A 21 10.14 -2.56 4.17
C ILE A 21 11.24 -1.51 4.36
N ILE A 22 11.04 -0.30 3.86
CA ILE A 22 12.06 0.75 3.96
C ILE A 22 12.24 1.21 5.40
N ASP A 23 11.14 1.53 6.09
CA ASP A 23 11.19 2.15 7.43
C ASP A 23 11.59 1.18 8.53
N TYR A 24 11.28 -0.11 8.38
CA TYR A 24 11.54 -1.12 9.40
C TYR A 24 12.64 -2.09 9.00
N ASP A 25 12.60 -2.66 7.79
CA ASP A 25 13.54 -3.71 7.44
C ASP A 25 14.90 -3.12 7.04
N TYR A 26 14.90 -2.10 6.17
CA TYR A 26 16.14 -1.51 5.68
C TYR A 26 16.75 -0.47 6.61
N ALA A 27 15.95 0.40 7.23
CA ALA A 27 16.48 1.41 8.15
C ALA A 27 17.28 0.79 9.31
N ASN A 28 16.77 -0.30 9.90
CA ASN A 28 17.44 -1.00 10.98
C ASN A 28 18.72 -1.70 10.50
N LYS A 29 18.68 -2.36 9.33
CA LYS A 29 19.87 -3.00 8.73
C LYS A 29 20.95 -1.99 8.37
N LEU A 30 20.56 -0.85 7.80
CA LEU A 30 21.50 0.19 7.41
C LEU A 30 22.20 0.77 8.62
N LYS A 31 21.45 1.06 9.69
CA LYS A 31 22.02 1.57 10.93
C LYS A 31 23.04 0.60 11.53
N ALA A 32 22.76 -0.71 11.53
CA ALA A 32 23.70 -1.72 12.00
C ALA A 32 24.97 -1.77 11.12
N LEU A 33 24.81 -1.81 9.80
CA LEU A 33 25.95 -1.85 8.88
C LEU A 33 26.82 -0.58 8.95
N GLU A 34 26.23 0.60 9.10
CA GLU A 34 26.97 1.85 9.21
C GLU A 34 27.80 1.93 10.51
N GLN A 35 27.35 1.27 11.59
CA GLN A 35 28.12 1.16 12.85
C GLN A 35 29.32 0.22 12.73
N GLU A 36 29.22 -0.79 11.87
CA GLU A 36 30.24 -1.83 11.66
C GLU A 36 31.19 -1.52 10.48
N ALA A 37 30.93 -0.44 9.71
CA ALA A 37 31.62 -0.14 8.46
C ALA A 37 33.01 0.49 8.62
N VAL A 38 33.99 -0.32 9.03
CA VAL A 38 35.37 0.12 9.28
C VAL A 38 36.26 0.01 8.03
N ASP A 39 36.05 -1.01 7.20
CA ASP A 39 36.88 -1.33 6.03
C ASP A 39 36.19 -1.04 4.68
N VAL A 40 36.89 -1.26 3.58
CA VAL A 40 36.37 -1.02 2.22
C VAL A 40 35.21 -1.97 1.89
N GLU A 41 35.28 -3.24 2.33
CA GLU A 41 34.26 -4.24 2.02
C GLU A 41 32.92 -3.91 2.69
N SER A 42 32.95 -3.57 3.98
CA SER A 42 31.78 -3.14 4.75
C SER A 42 31.18 -1.84 4.22
N LYS A 43 32.00 -0.89 3.74
CA LYS A 43 31.52 0.32 3.05
C LYS A 43 30.82 0.01 1.72
N ILE A 44 31.28 -0.99 0.97
CA ILE A 44 30.59 -1.44 -0.25
C ILE A 44 29.20 -2.03 0.10
N LYS A 45 29.10 -2.79 1.20
CA LYS A 45 27.80 -3.33 1.67
C LYS A 45 26.83 -2.22 2.04
N VAL A 46 27.29 -1.16 2.71
CA VAL A 46 26.48 0.04 3.01
C VAL A 46 25.97 0.70 1.73
N LEU A 47 26.84 0.87 0.72
CA LEU A 47 26.43 1.44 -0.57
C LEU A 47 25.41 0.57 -1.30
N GLY A 48 25.59 -0.76 -1.28
CA GLY A 48 24.62 -1.72 -1.82
C GLY A 48 23.25 -1.56 -1.18
N LEU A 49 23.20 -1.55 0.16
CA LEU A 49 21.93 -1.39 0.88
C LEU A 49 21.26 -0.03 0.62
N LYS A 50 22.04 1.06 0.48
CA LYS A 50 21.49 2.37 0.09
C LYS A 50 20.88 2.34 -1.30
N ASN A 51 21.46 1.58 -2.23
CA ASN A 51 20.90 1.39 -3.56
C ASN A 51 19.60 0.58 -3.50
N ASP A 52 19.55 -0.47 -2.68
CA ASP A 52 18.32 -1.25 -2.48
C ASP A 52 17.20 -0.39 -1.88
N ILE A 53 17.51 0.43 -0.87
CA ILE A 53 16.55 1.42 -0.32
C ILE A 53 16.02 2.33 -1.41
N LYS A 54 16.90 2.88 -2.26
CA LYS A 54 16.49 3.77 -3.34
C LYS A 54 15.55 3.06 -4.33
N ASN A 55 15.86 1.83 -4.73
CA ASN A 55 14.98 1.07 -5.63
C ASN A 55 13.57 0.88 -5.02
N GLU A 56 13.49 0.72 -3.70
CA GLU A 56 12.23 0.49 -3.00
C GLU A 56 11.45 1.79 -2.79
N GLU A 57 12.14 2.92 -2.62
CA GLU A 57 11.54 4.26 -2.70
C GLU A 57 10.97 4.53 -4.10
N ASP A 58 11.71 4.21 -5.17
CA ASP A 58 11.25 4.38 -6.55
C ASP A 58 9.97 3.54 -6.80
N LEU A 59 9.92 2.30 -6.30
CA LEU A 59 8.71 1.45 -6.37
C LEU A 59 7.56 2.00 -5.52
N HIS A 60 7.85 2.55 -4.33
CA HIS A 60 6.85 3.19 -3.49
C HIS A 60 6.22 4.40 -4.21
N GLU A 61 7.03 5.25 -4.83
CA GLU A 61 6.56 6.39 -5.62
C GLU A 61 5.73 5.94 -6.82
N GLN A 62 6.15 4.88 -7.52
CA GLN A 62 5.36 4.29 -8.61
C GLN A 62 3.97 3.86 -8.12
N TYR A 63 3.89 3.07 -7.03
CA TYR A 63 2.60 2.64 -6.49
C TYR A 63 1.77 3.79 -5.94
N GLN A 64 2.39 4.87 -5.43
CA GLN A 64 1.66 6.06 -5.01
C GLN A 64 1.00 6.77 -6.20
N SER A 65 1.65 6.79 -7.37
CA SER A 65 1.07 7.32 -8.61
C SER A 65 -0.08 6.44 -9.10
N GLU A 66 0.14 5.12 -9.20
CA GLU A 66 -0.90 4.15 -9.59
C GLU A 66 -2.11 4.23 -8.65
N LEU A 67 -1.88 4.40 -7.35
CA LEU A 67 -2.95 4.55 -6.37
C LEU A 67 -3.75 5.82 -6.61
N SER A 68 -3.10 6.94 -6.91
CA SER A 68 -3.76 8.21 -7.22
C SER A 68 -4.63 8.11 -8.46
N GLU A 69 -4.18 7.39 -9.49
CA GLU A 69 -4.98 7.13 -10.70
C GLU A 69 -6.22 6.30 -10.36
N ALA A 70 -6.04 5.21 -9.60
CA ALA A 70 -7.16 4.40 -9.12
C ALA A 70 -8.15 5.20 -8.25
N GLU A 71 -7.68 6.16 -7.44
CA GLU A 71 -8.56 7.06 -6.68
C GLU A 71 -9.41 7.96 -7.57
N GLN A 72 -8.83 8.49 -8.65
CA GLN A 72 -9.55 9.37 -9.58
C GLN A 72 -10.70 8.63 -10.28
N GLU A 73 -10.55 7.33 -10.50
CA GLU A 73 -11.62 6.49 -11.06
C GLU A 73 -12.63 6.03 -10.01
N LEU A 74 -12.17 5.63 -8.81
CA LEU A 74 -13.02 5.01 -7.80
C LEU A 74 -13.82 6.03 -6.98
N LYS A 75 -13.28 7.22 -6.66
CA LYS A 75 -13.99 8.22 -5.86
C LYS A 75 -15.30 8.70 -6.49
N PRO A 76 -15.37 9.03 -7.79
CA PRO A 76 -16.64 9.42 -8.43
C PRO A 76 -17.69 8.32 -8.33
N PHE A 77 -17.28 7.06 -8.53
CA PHE A 77 -18.17 5.91 -8.43
C PHE A 77 -18.73 5.73 -7.01
N LEU A 78 -17.88 5.79 -5.98
CA LEU A 78 -18.32 5.70 -4.59
C LEU A 78 -19.23 6.88 -4.20
N THR A 79 -18.95 8.07 -4.72
CA THR A 79 -19.79 9.27 -4.53
C THR A 79 -21.18 9.07 -5.14
N GLU A 80 -21.26 8.57 -6.38
CA GLU A 80 -22.52 8.31 -7.08
C GLU A 80 -23.38 7.28 -6.35
N LEU A 81 -22.74 6.24 -5.78
CA LEU A 81 -23.42 5.24 -4.96
C LEU A 81 -23.85 5.75 -3.57
N GLY A 82 -23.34 6.91 -3.12
CA GLY A 82 -23.52 7.36 -1.74
C GLY A 82 -22.84 6.43 -0.72
N ALA A 83 -21.80 5.70 -1.14
CA ALA A 83 -21.15 4.67 -0.33
C ALA A 83 -20.44 5.28 0.89
N ASN A 84 -20.86 4.86 2.08
CA ASN A 84 -20.38 5.38 3.37
C ASN A 84 -20.12 4.21 4.35
N ASN A 85 -19.66 4.51 5.57
CA ASN A 85 -19.31 3.47 6.54
C ASN A 85 -20.51 2.58 6.97
N GLN A 86 -21.75 3.07 6.87
CA GLN A 86 -22.96 2.31 7.20
C GLN A 86 -23.47 1.51 6.01
N ASP A 87 -23.30 2.03 4.80
CA ASP A 87 -23.68 1.40 3.54
C ASP A 87 -22.51 1.39 2.56
N PRO A 88 -21.55 0.46 2.72
CA PRO A 88 -20.35 0.42 1.88
C PRO A 88 -20.59 -0.32 0.56
N PHE A 89 -19.82 0.04 -0.46
CA PHE A 89 -19.75 -0.75 -1.69
C PHE A 89 -19.05 -2.08 -1.39
N THR A 90 -19.80 -3.18 -1.43
CA THR A 90 -19.32 -4.52 -1.07
C THR A 90 -18.96 -5.34 -2.30
N VAL A 91 -17.73 -5.82 -2.37
CA VAL A 91 -17.24 -6.71 -3.42
C VAL A 91 -16.86 -8.06 -2.84
N HIS A 92 -17.30 -9.14 -3.49
CA HIS A 92 -16.85 -10.49 -3.16
C HIS A 92 -15.47 -10.76 -3.77
N LEU A 93 -14.49 -11.10 -2.92
CA LEU A 93 -13.12 -11.38 -3.36
C LEU A 93 -12.99 -12.82 -3.84
N HIS A 94 -13.05 -13.76 -2.89
CA HIS A 94 -13.06 -15.21 -3.10
C HIS A 94 -13.61 -15.89 -1.83
N ASP A 95 -14.07 -17.14 -1.96
CA ASP A 95 -14.61 -17.95 -0.85
C ASP A 95 -15.67 -17.22 0.00
N LYS A 96 -15.36 -16.96 1.28
CA LYS A 96 -16.19 -16.20 2.23
C LYS A 96 -15.61 -14.80 2.52
N ILE A 97 -14.68 -14.32 1.70
CA ILE A 97 -13.98 -13.04 1.89
C ILE A 97 -14.65 -11.94 1.08
N TYR A 98 -14.95 -10.85 1.77
CA TYR A 98 -15.57 -9.65 1.20
C TYR A 98 -14.71 -8.43 1.47
N LEU A 99 -14.81 -7.47 0.56
CA LEU A 99 -14.20 -6.16 0.63
C LEU A 99 -15.30 -5.11 0.65
N ASP A 100 -15.43 -4.42 1.77
CA ASP A 100 -16.22 -3.20 1.86
C ASP A 100 -15.32 -2.02 1.51
N THR A 101 -15.81 -1.12 0.65
CA THR A 101 -15.13 0.11 0.28
C THR A 101 -16.09 1.29 0.35
N TRP A 102 -15.67 2.40 0.95
CA TRP A 102 -16.51 3.58 1.15
C TRP A 102 -15.69 4.87 1.23
N LEU A 103 -16.35 6.02 1.16
CA LEU A 103 -15.75 7.32 1.45
C LEU A 103 -16.03 7.69 2.92
N ASP A 104 -15.01 8.14 3.64
CA ASP A 104 -15.20 8.75 4.96
C ASP A 104 -15.63 10.22 4.86
N ASP A 105 -15.82 10.87 6.02
CA ASP A 105 -16.28 12.25 6.11
C ASP A 105 -15.31 13.27 5.48
N GLU A 106 -14.04 12.88 5.28
CA GLU A 106 -13.01 13.69 4.63
C GLU A 106 -12.89 13.39 3.12
N GLY A 107 -13.72 12.48 2.59
CA GLY A 107 -13.66 12.04 1.19
C GLY A 107 -12.49 11.11 0.89
N VAL A 108 -11.90 10.50 1.91
CA VAL A 108 -10.82 9.52 1.78
C VAL A 108 -11.44 8.14 1.59
N ILE A 109 -10.91 7.37 0.62
CA ILE A 109 -11.35 5.99 0.40
C ILE A 109 -10.88 5.14 1.59
N ARG A 110 -11.82 4.43 2.20
CA ARG A 110 -11.58 3.45 3.26
C ARG A 110 -12.01 2.07 2.79
N ASN A 111 -11.29 1.06 3.26
CA ASN A 111 -11.52 -0.33 2.90
C ASN A 111 -11.50 -1.21 4.15
N ARG A 112 -12.34 -2.25 4.16
CA ARG A 112 -12.34 -3.30 5.18
C ARG A 112 -12.52 -4.66 4.52
N THR A 113 -11.59 -5.56 4.79
CA THR A 113 -11.71 -6.98 4.40
C THR A 113 -12.23 -7.79 5.58
N TYR A 114 -13.20 -8.67 5.35
CA TYR A 114 -13.79 -9.51 6.39
C TYR A 114 -14.27 -10.85 5.85
N HIS A 115 -14.43 -11.81 6.76
CA HIS A 115 -14.98 -13.12 6.47
C HIS A 115 -16.45 -13.17 6.90
N ARG A 116 -17.35 -13.52 5.99
CA ARG A 116 -18.75 -13.72 6.35
C ARG A 116 -18.90 -15.11 6.99
N MET A 117 -19.16 -15.13 8.29
CA MET A 117 -19.57 -16.37 8.96
C MET A 117 -20.99 -16.69 8.49
N SER A 118 -21.12 -17.87 7.87
CA SER A 118 -22.38 -18.47 7.42
C SER A 118 -23.21 -18.96 8.59
#